data_AF-A0A5N0VH26-F1
#
_entry.id   AF-A0A5N0VH26-F1
#
_cell.length_a   1.000
_cell.length_b   1.000
_cell.length_c   1.000
_cell.angle_alpha   90.00
_cell.angle_beta   90.00
_cell.angle_gamma   90.00
#
_symmetry.space_group_name_H-M   'P 1'
#
loop_
_entity.id
_entity.type
_entity.pdbx_description
1 polymer ?
#
loop_
_entity_poly.entity_id
_entity_poly.type
_entity_poly.pdbx_seq_one_letter_code
_entity_poly.pdbx_strand_id
1 'polypeptide(L)'
;MAGVEEIRAGIAMANEKCNASVAALQQAAQALEEAQQILGQVTQGSTQPEVTQAHGLLAEAVQGINGQQSTIQAAVSSAESYSARL
;
A
#
# COMPACT_ATOMS: atom_id res chain seq x y z
N MET A 1 22.50 -25.86 7.11
CA MET A 1 21.60 -25.53 5.98
C MET A 1 20.20 -25.58 6.55
N ALA A 2 19.44 -24.50 6.43
CA ALA A 2 18.03 -24.52 6.81
C ALA A 2 17.32 -25.62 6.02
N GLY A 3 16.49 -26.43 6.69
CA GLY A 3 15.70 -27.48 6.03
C GLY A 3 14.66 -26.85 5.09
N VAL A 4 14.15 -27.62 4.13
CA VAL A 4 13.09 -27.15 3.21
C VAL A 4 11.88 -26.64 4.00
N GLU A 5 11.49 -27.28 5.10
CA GLU A 5 10.40 -26.80 5.96
C GLU A 5 10.72 -25.45 6.64
N GLU A 6 11.96 -25.20 7.04
CA GLU A 6 12.36 -23.93 7.65
C GLU A 6 12.30 -22.78 6.63
N ILE A 7 12.68 -23.04 5.38
CA ILE A 7 12.56 -22.07 4.28
C ILE A 7 11.09 -21.76 3.99
N ARG A 8 10.24 -22.79 3.89
CA ARG A 8 8.79 -22.61 3.67
C ARG A 8 8.13 -21.84 4.82
N ALA A 9 8.50 -22.14 6.06
CA ALA A 9 8.00 -21.42 7.23
C ALA A 9 8.44 -19.95 7.22
N GLY A 10 9.71 -19.67 6.88
CA GLY A 10 10.22 -18.31 6.73
C GLY A 10 9.48 -17.51 5.66
N ILE A 11 9.19 -18.13 4.50
CA ILE A 11 8.40 -17.50 3.42
C ILE A 11 6.97 -17.20 3.90
N ALA A 12 6.32 -18.14 4.59
CA ALA A 12 4.98 -17.93 5.12
C ALA A 12 4.94 -16.74 6.09
N MET A 13 5.92 -16.64 6.99
CA MET A 13 6.04 -15.51 7.91
C MET A 13 6.29 -14.17 7.18
N ALA A 14 7.13 -14.17 6.16
CA ALA A 14 7.37 -12.97 5.35
C ALA A 14 6.09 -12.53 4.62
N ASN A 15 5.36 -13.46 4.01
CA ASN A 15 4.09 -13.18 3.33
C ASN A 15 3.02 -12.65 4.29
N GLU A 16 2.96 -13.16 5.52
CA GLU A 16 2.05 -12.63 6.55
C GLU A 16 2.32 -11.14 6.81
N LYS A 17 3.60 -10.75 6.94
CA LYS A 17 3.98 -9.33 7.12
C LYS A 17 3.67 -8.49 5.89
N CYS A 18 3.89 -9.02 4.68
CA CYS A 18 3.50 -8.35 3.44
C CYS A 18 1.98 -8.10 3.38
N ASN A 19 1.17 -9.11 3.70
CA ASN A 19 -0.29 -9.00 3.70
C ASN A 19 -0.79 -7.99 4.76
N ALA A 20 -0.19 -8.00 5.96
CA ALA A 20 -0.48 -6.99 6.97
C ALA A 20 -0.14 -5.57 6.49
N SER A 21 0.96 -5.42 5.75
CA SER A 21 1.38 -4.13 5.17
C SER A 21 0.42 -3.67 4.08
N VAL A 22 -0.07 -4.57 3.23
CA VAL A 22 -1.11 -4.26 2.22
C VAL A 22 -2.40 -3.78 2.88
N ALA A 23 -2.84 -4.43 3.96
CA ALA A 23 -4.02 -3.99 4.72
C ALA A 23 -3.83 -2.59 5.32
N ALA A 24 -2.65 -2.30 5.89
CA ALA A 24 -2.33 -0.97 6.42
C ALA A 24 -2.30 0.09 5.31
N LEU A 25 -1.77 -0.25 4.13
CA LEU A 25 -1.78 0.62 2.95
C LEU A 25 -3.20 0.91 2.46
N GLN A 26 -4.10 -0.09 2.48
CA GLN A 26 -5.51 0.12 2.14
C GLN A 26 -6.20 1.09 3.12
N GLN A 27 -5.95 0.92 4.42
CA GLN A 27 -6.46 1.86 5.43
C GLN A 27 -5.91 3.27 5.23
N ALA A 28 -4.62 3.39 4.88
CA ALA A 28 -4.01 4.68 4.58
C ALA A 28 -4.63 5.35 3.34
N ALA A 29 -4.88 4.59 2.26
CA ALA A 29 -5.58 5.13 1.09
C ALA A 29 -6.96 5.67 1.43
N GLN A 30 -7.74 4.91 2.22
CA GLN A 30 -9.07 5.34 2.67
C GLN A 30 -9.01 6.63 3.49
N ALA A 31 -8.08 6.72 4.45
CA ALA A 31 -7.90 7.93 5.25
C ALA A 31 -7.49 9.16 4.41
N LEU A 32 -6.70 8.95 3.35
CA LEU A 32 -6.30 10.03 2.43
C LEU A 32 -7.46 10.48 1.53
N GLU A 33 -8.30 9.55 1.08
CA GLU A 33 -9.54 9.88 0.34
C GLU A 33 -10.50 10.70 1.21
N GLU A 34 -10.68 10.31 2.48
CA GLU A 34 -11.46 11.09 3.45
C GLU A 34 -10.85 12.49 3.67
N ALA A 35 -9.53 12.58 3.84
CA ALA A 35 -8.84 13.87 3.96
C ALA A 35 -9.04 14.75 2.72
N GLN A 36 -9.03 14.16 1.51
CA GLN A 36 -9.30 14.87 0.27
C GLN A 36 -10.73 15.41 0.22
N GLN A 37 -11.72 14.63 0.67
CA GLN A 37 -13.11 15.07 0.76
C GLN A 37 -13.28 16.23 1.74
N ILE A 38 -12.70 16.10 2.94
CA ILE A 38 -12.73 17.14 3.98
C ILE A 38 -12.09 18.43 3.45
N LEU A 39 -10.90 18.33 2.85
CA LEU A 39 -10.22 19.49 2.26
C LEU A 39 -11.05 20.13 1.16
N GLY A 40 -11.66 19.33 0.28
CA GLY A 40 -12.51 19.85 -0.78
C GLY A 40 -13.74 20.59 -0.25
N GLN A 41 -14.27 20.16 0.90
CA GLN A 41 -15.39 20.82 1.56
C GLN A 41 -14.98 22.14 2.25
N VAL A 42 -13.87 22.17 2.98
CA VAL A 42 -13.45 23.37 3.73
C VAL A 42 -12.78 24.42 2.85
N THR A 43 -12.29 24.03 1.67
CA THR A 43 -11.67 24.92 0.70
C THR A 43 -12.57 25.25 -0.48
N GLN A 44 -13.84 24.86 -0.43
CA GLN A 44 -14.83 25.18 -1.47
C GLN A 44 -14.89 26.69 -1.72
N GLY A 45 -14.74 27.10 -2.99
CA GLY A 45 -14.70 28.50 -3.39
C GLY A 45 -13.36 29.21 -3.17
N SER A 46 -12.35 28.52 -2.61
CA SER A 46 -10.99 29.04 -2.54
C SER A 46 -10.29 28.91 -3.89
N THR A 47 -9.61 29.98 -4.31
CA THR A 47 -8.74 29.99 -5.51
C THR A 47 -7.25 30.01 -5.14
N GLN A 48 -6.93 29.68 -3.89
CA GLN A 48 -5.55 29.68 -3.40
C GLN A 48 -4.74 28.54 -4.03
N PRO A 49 -3.52 28.82 -4.52
CA PRO A 49 -2.68 27.79 -5.15
C PRO A 49 -2.32 26.64 -4.20
N GLU A 50 -2.21 26.91 -2.89
CA GLU A 50 -1.89 25.91 -1.86
C GLU A 50 -2.97 24.83 -1.75
N VAL A 51 -4.24 25.19 -1.95
CA VAL A 51 -5.37 24.24 -1.94
C VAL A 51 -5.25 23.27 -3.12
N THR A 52 -5.03 23.81 -4.32
CA THR A 52 -4.82 23.00 -5.52
C THR A 52 -3.61 22.09 -5.36
N GLN A 53 -2.52 22.59 -4.78
CA GLN A 53 -1.32 21.80 -4.50
C GLN A 53 -1.61 20.67 -3.50
N ALA A 54 -2.31 20.95 -2.40
CA ALA A 54 -2.66 19.94 -1.40
C ALA A 54 -3.52 18.82 -2.00
N HIS A 55 -4.51 19.15 -2.84
CA HIS A 55 -5.29 18.15 -3.56
C HIS A 55 -4.44 17.29 -4.50
N GLY A 56 -3.49 17.90 -5.22
CA GLY A 56 -2.56 17.17 -6.08
C GLY A 56 -1.69 16.19 -5.30
N LEU A 57 -1.12 16.64 -4.17
CA LEU A 57 -0.27 15.81 -3.31
C LEU A 57 -1.03 14.63 -2.70
N LEU A 58 -2.29 14.82 -2.32
CA LEU A 58 -3.14 13.73 -1.82
C LEU A 58 -3.46 12.71 -2.91
N ALA A 59 -3.78 13.17 -4.11
CA ALA A 59 -4.01 12.27 -5.25
C ALA A 59 -2.76 11.46 -5.60
N GLU A 60 -1.58 12.10 -5.59
CA GLU A 60 -0.29 11.43 -5.80
C GLU A 60 -0.02 10.39 -4.70
N ALA A 61 -0.29 10.72 -3.43
CA ALA A 61 -0.11 9.79 -2.31
C ALA A 61 -1.00 8.54 -2.45
N VAL A 62 -2.28 8.70 -2.82
CA VAL A 62 -3.20 7.56 -3.06
C VAL A 62 -2.70 6.69 -4.23
N GLN A 63 -2.25 7.31 -5.32
CA GLN A 63 -1.67 6.57 -6.45
C GLN A 63 -0.40 5.81 -6.05
N GLY A 64 0.48 6.43 -5.28
CA GLY A 64 1.71 5.81 -4.77
C GLY A 64 1.42 4.59 -3.90
N ILE A 65 0.41 4.68 -3.02
CA ILE A 65 -0.05 3.57 -2.18
C ILE A 65 -0.52 2.40 -3.04
N ASN A 66 -1.33 2.65 -4.08
CA ASN A 66 -1.82 1.60 -4.96
C ASN A 66 -0.69 0.89 -5.73
N GLY A 67 0.33 1.65 -6.17
CA GLY A 67 1.54 1.10 -6.78
C GLY A 67 2.34 0.22 -5.81
N GLN A 68 2.48 0.65 -4.55
CA GLN A 68 3.15 -0.11 -3.50
C GLN A 68 2.40 -1.41 -3.18
N GLN A 69 1.06 -1.37 -3.05
CA GLN A 69 0.26 -2.58 -2.85
C GLN A 69 0.49 -3.61 -3.96
N SER A 70 0.48 -3.16 -5.21
CA SER A 70 0.73 -4.02 -6.38
C SER A 70 2.13 -4.65 -6.34
N THR A 71 3.14 -3.86 -5.96
CA THR A 71 4.54 -4.33 -5.86
C THR A 71 4.70 -5.36 -4.75
N ILE A 72 4.07 -5.15 -3.59
CA ILE A 72 4.11 -6.09 -2.46
C ILE A 72 3.41 -7.41 -2.84
N GLN A 73 2.25 -7.35 -3.50
CA GLN A 73 1.54 -8.55 -3.96
C GLN A 73 2.35 -9.36 -5.00
N ALA A 74 3.08 -8.69 -5.88
CA ALA A 74 4.01 -9.34 -6.80
C ALA A 74 5.16 -10.04 -6.06
N ALA A 75 5.71 -9.41 -5.01
CA ALA A 75 6.74 -10.02 -4.17
C ALA A 75 6.24 -11.28 -3.45
N VAL A 76 5.03 -11.23 -2.87
CA VAL A 76 4.35 -12.38 -2.24
C VAL A 76 4.20 -13.52 -3.25
N SER A 77 3.64 -13.23 -4.43
CA SER A 77 3.43 -14.24 -5.49
C SER A 77 4.74 -14.90 -5.93
N SER A 78 5.81 -14.11 -6.04
CA SER A 78 7.16 -14.61 -6.38
C SER A 78 7.71 -15.53 -5.29
N ALA A 79 7.56 -15.15 -4.01
CA ALA A 79 8.00 -15.94 -2.88
C ALA A 79 7.21 -17.26 -2.75
N GLU A 80 5.89 -17.23 -2.99
CA GLU A 80 5.05 -18.44 -3.01
C GLU A 80 5.43 -19.39 -4.15
N SER A 81 5.70 -18.86 -5.35
CA SER A 81 6.16 -19.66 -6.49
C SER A 81 7.48 -20.37 -6.19
N TYR A 82 8.40 -19.71 -5.50
CA TYR A 82 9.63 -20.34 -5.04
C TYR A 82 9.35 -21.44 -3.99
N SER A 83 8.53 -21.13 -2.97
CA SER A 83 8.14 -22.08 -1.92
C SER A 83 7.50 -23.35 -2.48
N ALA A 84 6.66 -23.23 -3.51
CA ALA A 84 5.98 -24.34 -4.16
C ALA A 84 6.91 -25.27 -4.98
N ARG A 85 8.11 -24.78 -5.34
CA ARG A 85 9.09 -25.54 -6.13
C ARG A 85 10.15 -26.24 -5.27
N LEU A 86 10.29 -25.87 -4.00
CA LEU A 86 11.15 -26.53 -3.02
C LEU A 86 10.59 -27.91 -2.66
#